data_AF-A0A3D0JE34-F1
#
_entry.id   AF-A0A3D0JE34-F1
#
_cell.length_a   1.000
_cell.length_b   1.000
_cell.length_c   1.000
_cell.angle_alpha   90.00
_cell.angle_beta   90.00
_cell.angle_gamma   90.00
#
_symmetry.space_group_name_H-M   'P 1'
#
loop_
_entity.id
_entity.type
_entity.pdbx_description
1 polymer ?
#
loop_
_entity_poly.entity_id
_entity_poly.type
_entity_poly.pdbx_seq_one_letter_code
_entity_poly.pdbx_strand_id
1 'polypeptide(L)'
;MVRLSGNGVYLIDGNRVVEDTPENQALLASLNVKEDKEALKKNTIAYSILTGHNTSDNDKDLRIKFDKLASHDITFVGIIQTCRASGIEKFPIPYVLTNCHNSLCAVGGTINEDDHMFGLSCAKHYGGIYVPPHMAVIHQFEREMMA
;
A
#
# COMPACT_ATOMS: atom_id res chain seq x y z
N MET A 1 -23.20 -6.22 0.15
CA MET A 1 -22.69 -7.34 0.98
C MET A 1 -21.49 -7.93 0.25
N VAL A 2 -20.31 -7.96 0.86
CA VAL A 2 -19.10 -8.55 0.23
C VAL A 2 -19.06 -10.04 0.57
N ARG A 3 -18.87 -10.91 -0.43
CA ARG A 3 -18.68 -12.34 -0.23
C ARG A 3 -17.19 -12.63 -0.10
N LEU A 4 -16.80 -13.28 0.99
CA LEU A 4 -15.43 -13.76 1.20
C LEU A 4 -15.37 -15.23 0.78
N SER A 5 -14.37 -15.58 -0.04
CA SER A 5 -14.06 -16.98 -0.37
C SER A 5 -13.06 -17.53 0.65
N GLY A 6 -13.25 -18.80 1.03
CA GLY A 6 -12.35 -19.49 1.95
C GLY A 6 -11.13 -20.08 1.25
N ASN A 7 -11.20 -20.24 -0.07
CA ASN A 7 -10.16 -20.81 -0.91
C ASN A 7 -9.67 -19.82 -1.96
N GLY A 8 -8.62 -20.22 -2.71
CA GLY A 8 -8.20 -19.50 -3.91
C GLY A 8 -9.29 -19.46 -4.97
N VAL A 9 -9.21 -18.50 -5.88
CA VAL A 9 -10.17 -18.35 -6.98
C VAL A 9 -9.45 -18.24 -8.32
N TYR A 10 -10.08 -18.78 -9.36
CA TYR A 10 -9.67 -18.58 -10.75
C TYR A 10 -10.59 -17.56 -11.41
N LEU A 11 -10.00 -16.65 -12.19
CA LEU A 11 -10.74 -15.74 -13.07
C LEU A 11 -10.69 -16.30 -14.50
N ILE A 12 -11.82 -16.82 -14.96
CA ILE A 12 -11.97 -17.43 -16.28
C ILE A 12 -12.54 -16.37 -17.23
N ASP A 13 -11.92 -16.23 -18.41
CA ASP A 13 -12.31 -15.28 -19.47
C ASP A 13 -12.50 -13.83 -18.98
N GLY A 14 -11.80 -13.44 -17.91
CA GLY A 14 -11.81 -12.09 -17.35
C GLY A 14 -13.08 -11.68 -16.59
N ASN A 15 -14.11 -12.52 -16.52
CA ASN A 15 -15.39 -12.14 -15.92
C ASN A 15 -16.00 -13.19 -14.96
N ARG A 16 -15.53 -14.44 -15.01
CA ARG A 16 -16.11 -15.53 -14.24
C ARG A 16 -15.17 -15.95 -13.12
N VAL A 17 -15.59 -15.76 -11.89
CA VAL A 17 -14.86 -16.22 -10.71
C VAL A 17 -15.32 -17.63 -10.33
N VAL A 18 -14.38 -18.58 -10.26
CA VAL A 18 -14.62 -19.96 -9.82
C VAL A 18 -13.71 -20.25 -8.63
N GLU A 19 -14.29 -20.65 -7.50
CA GLU A 19 -13.53 -20.97 -6.29
C GLU A 19 -12.91 -22.37 -6.40
N ASP A 20 -11.67 -22.50 -5.93
CA ASP A 20 -10.89 -23.74 -5.93
C ASP A 20 -11.34 -24.67 -4.80
N THR A 21 -12.51 -25.31 -4.99
CA THR A 21 -13.11 -26.25 -4.05
C THR A 21 -13.24 -27.64 -4.67
N PRO A 22 -13.36 -28.72 -3.87
CA PRO A 22 -13.61 -30.06 -4.38
C PRO A 22 -14.80 -30.15 -5.34
N GLU A 23 -15.87 -29.41 -5.07
CA GLU A 23 -17.11 -29.40 -5.87
C GLU A 23 -16.91 -28.76 -7.24
N ASN A 24 -15.98 -27.80 -7.35
CA ASN A 24 -15.70 -27.08 -8.59
C ASN A 24 -14.59 -27.72 -9.44
N GLN A 25 -13.90 -28.76 -8.96
CA GLN A 25 -12.79 -29.37 -9.71
C GLN A 25 -13.21 -29.90 -11.08
N ALA A 26 -14.38 -30.55 -11.16
CA ALA A 26 -14.91 -31.03 -12.44
C ALA A 26 -15.21 -29.89 -13.43
N LEU A 27 -15.65 -28.74 -12.91
CA LEU A 27 -15.87 -27.53 -13.72
C LEU A 27 -14.54 -26.89 -14.15
N LEU A 28 -13.56 -26.80 -13.27
CA LEU A 28 -12.24 -26.25 -13.61
C LEU A 28 -11.54 -27.09 -14.67
N ALA A 29 -11.65 -28.42 -14.57
CA ALA A 29 -11.15 -29.34 -15.58
C ALA A 29 -11.84 -29.16 -16.93
N SER A 30 -13.17 -28.99 -16.96
CA SER A 30 -13.91 -28.76 -18.21
C SER A 30 -13.61 -27.41 -18.86
N LEU A 31 -13.12 -26.45 -18.08
CA LEU A 31 -12.66 -25.13 -18.53
C LEU A 31 -11.17 -25.11 -18.92
N ASN A 32 -10.51 -26.27 -18.99
CA ASN A 32 -9.08 -26.41 -19.30
C ASN A 32 -8.15 -25.58 -18.39
N VAL A 33 -8.55 -25.36 -17.14
CA VAL A 33 -7.67 -24.71 -16.16
C VAL A 33 -6.50 -25.64 -15.88
N LYS A 34 -5.28 -25.23 -16.24
CA LYS A 34 -4.06 -26.00 -15.94
C LYS A 34 -3.81 -26.00 -14.44
N GLU A 35 -3.42 -27.14 -13.88
CA GLU A 35 -3.14 -27.27 -12.44
C GLU A 35 -1.84 -26.57 -11.99
N ASP A 36 -1.03 -26.04 -12.92
CA ASP A 36 0.17 -25.27 -12.59
C ASP A 36 -0.21 -23.86 -12.09
N LYS A 37 -0.56 -23.81 -10.80
CA LYS A 37 -0.94 -22.57 -10.11
C LYS A 37 0.18 -21.53 -10.14
N GLU A 38 1.45 -21.94 -10.13
CA GLU A 38 2.59 -21.02 -10.17
C GLU A 38 2.69 -20.33 -11.53
N ALA A 39 2.49 -21.07 -12.62
CA ALA A 39 2.40 -20.48 -13.95
C ALA A 39 1.19 -19.54 -14.07
N LEU A 40 0.04 -19.89 -13.48
CA LEU A 40 -1.17 -19.06 -13.54
C LEU A 40 -1.04 -17.74 -12.77
N LYS A 41 -0.34 -17.72 -11.62
CA LYS A 41 -0.06 -16.49 -10.86
C LYS A 41 0.63 -15.42 -11.70
N LYS A 42 1.45 -15.82 -12.69
CA LYS A 42 2.15 -14.89 -13.59
C LYS A 42 1.22 -14.06 -14.47
N ASN A 43 -0.02 -14.51 -14.67
CA ASN A 43 -1.03 -13.79 -15.43
C ASN A 43 -1.80 -12.76 -14.60
N THR A 44 -1.53 -12.66 -13.29
CA THR A 44 -2.22 -11.71 -12.42
C THR A 44 -1.63 -10.31 -12.54
N ILE A 45 -2.47 -9.28 -12.34
CA ILE A 45 -2.01 -7.89 -12.25
C ILE A 45 -1.03 -7.70 -11.09
N ALA A 46 -1.21 -8.44 -9.99
CA ALA A 46 -0.31 -8.36 -8.85
C ALA A 46 1.10 -8.83 -9.22
N TYR A 47 1.22 -9.94 -9.97
CA TYR A 47 2.53 -10.41 -10.44
C TYR A 47 3.17 -9.40 -11.38
N SER A 48 2.45 -8.86 -12.37
CA SER A 48 3.03 -7.88 -13.28
C SER A 48 3.49 -6.60 -12.57
N ILE A 49 2.74 -6.10 -11.59
CA ILE A 49 3.14 -4.96 -10.77
C ILE A 49 4.39 -5.29 -9.93
N LEU A 50 4.38 -6.41 -9.18
CA LEU A 50 5.50 -6.77 -8.31
C LEU A 50 6.78 -7.03 -9.11
N THR A 51 6.71 -7.76 -10.21
CA THR A 51 7.85 -8.01 -11.09
C THR A 51 8.36 -6.71 -11.71
N GLY A 52 7.47 -5.81 -12.12
CA GLY A 52 7.86 -4.50 -12.69
C GLY A 52 8.61 -3.60 -11.71
N HIS A 53 8.44 -3.79 -10.40
CA HIS A 53 9.12 -3.03 -9.35
C HIS A 53 10.19 -3.86 -8.62
N ASN A 54 10.41 -5.12 -9.02
CA ASN A 54 11.42 -5.96 -8.42
C ASN A 54 12.81 -5.56 -8.95
N THR A 55 13.71 -5.27 -8.03
CA THR A 55 15.11 -4.94 -8.31
C THR A 55 16.04 -6.12 -8.04
N SER A 56 15.52 -7.25 -7.55
CA SER A 56 16.24 -8.52 -7.53
C SER A 56 15.93 -9.31 -8.81
N ASP A 57 16.86 -10.16 -9.22
CA ASP A 57 16.61 -11.16 -10.28
C ASP A 57 15.91 -12.42 -9.72
N ASN A 58 15.24 -12.33 -8.56
CA ASN A 58 14.68 -13.47 -7.84
C ASN A 58 13.20 -13.26 -7.48
N ASP A 59 12.32 -13.94 -8.20
CA ASP A 59 10.86 -13.91 -7.98
C ASP A 59 10.41 -14.50 -6.63
N LYS A 60 11.29 -15.18 -5.89
CA LYS A 60 11.02 -15.72 -4.56
C LYS A 60 11.54 -14.83 -3.43
N ASP A 61 12.48 -13.94 -3.72
CA ASP A 61 13.08 -12.99 -2.77
C ASP A 61 13.03 -11.59 -3.36
N LEU A 62 11.83 -11.01 -3.28
CA LEU A 62 11.51 -9.73 -3.92
C LEU A 62 12.24 -8.57 -3.22
N ARG A 63 12.89 -7.72 -4.00
CA ARG A 63 13.43 -6.43 -3.55
C ARG A 63 12.70 -5.31 -4.26
N ILE A 64 11.60 -4.86 -3.67
CA ILE A 64 10.69 -3.92 -4.31
C ILE A 64 11.19 -2.49 -4.19
N LYS A 65 11.27 -1.79 -5.32
CA LYS A 65 11.43 -0.34 -5.36
C LYS A 65 10.06 0.32 -5.22
N PHE A 66 9.89 1.10 -4.15
CA PHE A 66 8.68 1.90 -3.96
C PHE A 66 8.75 3.20 -4.78
N ASP A 67 7.64 3.57 -5.40
CA ASP A 67 7.55 4.82 -6.17
C ASP A 67 7.27 6.02 -5.28
N LYS A 68 6.43 5.83 -4.26
CA LYS A 68 5.95 6.87 -3.34
C LYS A 68 5.70 6.26 -1.97
N LEU A 69 5.73 7.10 -0.94
CA LEU A 69 5.41 6.75 0.45
C LEU A 69 4.27 7.64 0.95
N ALA A 70 3.48 7.11 1.87
CA ALA A 70 2.48 7.87 2.60
C ALA A 70 2.40 7.37 4.03
N SER A 71 2.27 8.30 4.98
CA SER A 71 2.06 7.99 6.38
C SER A 71 1.19 9.04 7.03
N HIS A 72 0.65 8.70 8.19
CA HIS A 72 -0.22 9.57 8.96
C HIS A 72 0.42 9.94 10.31
N ASP A 73 -0.04 11.03 10.88
CA ASP A 73 0.26 11.60 12.21
C ASP A 73 0.67 10.60 13.30
N ILE A 74 -0.05 9.48 13.46
CA ILE A 74 0.31 8.48 14.49
C ILE A 74 1.65 7.79 14.22
N THR A 75 2.06 7.65 12.95
CA THR A 75 3.21 6.81 12.56
C THR A 75 4.39 7.60 12.01
N PHE A 76 4.15 8.76 11.38
CA PHE A 76 5.23 9.46 10.68
C PHE A 76 6.33 9.96 11.61
N VAL A 77 6.03 10.23 12.89
CA VAL A 77 7.01 10.76 13.84
C VAL A 77 8.11 9.73 14.05
N GLY A 78 7.74 8.50 14.38
CA GLY A 78 8.69 7.40 14.56
C GLY A 78 9.45 7.08 13.27
N ILE A 79 8.74 7.02 12.12
CA ILE A 79 9.37 6.75 10.83
C ILE A 79 10.44 7.79 10.51
N ILE A 80 10.12 9.08 10.62
CA ILE A 80 11.05 10.16 10.29
C ILE A 80 12.21 10.23 11.29
N GLN A 81 11.97 9.95 12.58
CA GLN A 81 13.06 9.84 13.56
C GLN A 81 14.05 8.74 13.18
N THR A 82 13.58 7.57 12.75
CA THR A 82 14.45 6.49 12.24
C THR A 82 15.18 6.91 10.97
N CYS A 83 14.49 7.56 10.03
CA CYS A 83 15.12 8.09 8.82
C CYS A 83 16.23 9.10 9.15
N ARG A 84 15.97 10.04 10.06
CA ARG A 84 16.95 11.02 10.52
C ARG A 84 18.15 10.36 11.20
N ALA A 85 17.92 9.36 12.04
CA ALA A 85 18.99 8.58 12.67
C ALA A 85 19.84 7.81 11.63
N SER A 86 19.24 7.48 10.49
CA SER A 86 19.92 6.84 9.35
C SER A 86 20.68 7.83 8.46
N GLY A 87 20.67 9.13 8.79
CA GLY A 87 21.46 10.17 8.13
C GLY A 87 20.88 10.67 6.81
N ILE A 88 19.56 10.57 6.58
CA ILE A 88 18.97 11.15 5.37
C ILE A 88 18.99 12.69 5.42
N GLU A 89 19.28 13.31 4.29
CA GLU A 89 19.20 14.78 4.12
C GLU A 89 17.94 15.20 3.36
N LYS A 90 17.31 14.27 2.63
CA LYS A 90 16.06 14.45 1.91
C LYS A 90 15.34 13.11 1.75
N PHE A 91 14.03 13.12 1.57
CA PHE A 91 13.32 11.89 1.22
C PHE A 91 13.74 11.40 -0.18
N PRO A 92 14.05 10.11 -0.34
CA PRO A 92 14.58 9.59 -1.61
C PRO A 92 13.50 9.45 -2.70
N ILE A 93 12.23 9.43 -2.29
CA ILE A 93 11.03 9.33 -3.14
C ILE A 93 9.94 10.24 -2.57
N PRO A 94 8.91 10.61 -3.38
CA PRO A 94 7.78 11.38 -2.88
C PRO A 94 7.18 10.78 -1.61
N TYR A 95 7.02 11.59 -0.56
CA TYR A 95 6.49 11.16 0.73
C TYR A 95 5.38 12.11 1.17
N VAL A 96 4.18 11.57 1.36
CA VAL A 96 3.00 12.28 1.85
C VAL A 96 2.87 12.08 3.37
N LEU A 97 2.76 13.19 4.09
CA LEU A 97 2.55 13.25 5.54
C LEU A 97 1.14 13.81 5.79
N THR A 98 0.23 12.97 6.30
CA THR A 98 -1.17 13.31 6.51
C THR A 98 -1.53 13.41 7.99
N ASN A 99 -2.46 14.30 8.34
CA ASN A 99 -2.86 14.51 9.75
C ASN A 99 -4.32 14.11 9.98
N CYS A 100 -4.69 12.87 9.61
CA CYS A 100 -6.08 12.44 9.57
C CYS A 100 -6.60 11.71 10.82
N HIS A 101 -5.74 11.29 11.75
CA HIS A 101 -6.19 10.53 12.94
C HIS A 101 -6.25 11.39 14.20
N ASN A 102 -5.35 12.37 14.33
CA ASN A 102 -5.22 13.27 15.47
C ASN A 102 -5.86 14.65 15.20
N SER A 103 -6.81 14.71 14.27
CA SER A 103 -7.55 15.92 13.91
C SER A 103 -8.72 16.22 14.86
N LEU A 104 -9.39 15.22 15.45
CA LEU A 104 -10.55 15.47 16.33
C LEU A 104 -10.08 15.63 17.78
N CYS A 105 -10.46 16.74 18.44
CA CYS A 105 -10.12 17.12 19.81
C CYS A 105 -10.68 16.19 20.92
N ALA A 106 -10.73 14.88 20.72
CA ALA A 106 -11.26 13.94 21.70
C ALA A 106 -10.21 13.59 22.78
N VAL A 107 -8.93 13.47 22.41
CA VAL A 107 -7.81 13.18 23.33
C VAL A 107 -6.54 13.80 22.75
N GLY A 108 -5.86 14.69 23.48
CA GLY A 108 -4.46 15.08 23.15
C GLY A 108 -4.19 16.42 22.46
N GLY A 109 -5.04 17.46 22.65
CA GLY A 109 -4.91 18.78 21.99
C GLY A 109 -3.48 19.29 21.72
N THR A 110 -2.63 19.47 22.74
CA THR A 110 -1.25 19.99 22.56
C THR A 110 -0.28 18.96 21.95
N ILE A 111 -0.44 17.67 22.25
CA ILE A 111 0.43 16.61 21.71
C ILE A 111 0.21 16.48 20.20
N ASN A 112 -1.04 16.59 19.76
CA ASN A 112 -1.39 16.50 18.34
C ASN A 112 -0.82 17.70 17.57
N GLU A 113 -0.85 18.90 18.16
CA GLU A 113 -0.23 20.09 17.55
C GLU A 113 1.29 19.95 17.41
N ASP A 114 1.98 19.37 18.39
CA ASP A 114 3.41 19.10 18.32
C ASP A 114 3.76 18.12 17.19
N ASP A 115 3.00 17.03 17.04
CA ASP A 115 3.18 16.07 15.95
C ASP A 115 2.93 16.70 14.57
N HIS A 116 1.88 17.53 14.45
CA HIS A 116 1.58 18.26 13.22
C HIS A 116 2.69 19.26 12.87
N MET A 117 3.19 20.01 13.85
CA MET A 117 4.30 20.95 13.67
C MET A 117 5.61 20.24 13.34
N PHE A 118 5.87 19.07 13.95
CA PHE A 118 6.97 18.20 13.60
C PHE A 118 6.87 17.75 12.14
N GLY A 119 5.71 17.22 11.72
CA GLY A 119 5.46 16.78 10.35
C GLY A 119 5.65 17.89 9.32
N LEU A 120 5.10 19.08 9.58
CA LEU A 120 5.27 20.25 8.71
C LEU A 120 6.73 20.67 8.59
N SER A 121 7.46 20.67 9.71
CA SER A 121 8.88 21.03 9.74
C SER A 121 9.72 20.01 8.95
N CYS A 122 9.41 18.73 9.09
CA CYS A 122 10.08 17.66 8.34
C CYS A 122 9.79 17.74 6.84
N ALA A 123 8.55 18.00 6.43
CA ALA A 123 8.22 18.21 5.01
C ALA A 123 8.96 19.41 4.41
N LYS A 124 9.13 20.50 5.18
CA LYS A 124 9.92 21.66 4.75
C LYS A 124 11.42 21.36 4.66
N HIS A 125 11.95 20.54 5.58
CA HIS A 125 13.38 20.26 5.68
C HIS A 125 13.84 19.16 4.72
N TYR A 126 13.17 18.00 4.74
CA TYR A 126 13.52 16.82 3.94
C TYR A 126 12.83 16.79 2.56
N GLY A 127 11.92 17.73 2.30
CA GLY A 127 10.98 17.67 1.19
C GLY A 127 9.74 16.83 1.53
N GLY A 128 8.78 16.74 0.60
CA GLY A 128 7.55 15.95 0.78
C GLY A 128 6.28 16.79 0.68
N ILE A 129 5.13 16.11 0.83
CA ILE A 129 3.80 16.70 0.74
C ILE A 129 3.17 16.66 2.12
N TYR A 130 2.91 17.82 2.70
CA TYR A 130 2.22 17.92 3.99
C TYR A 130 0.73 18.19 3.76
N VAL A 131 -0.13 17.31 4.24
CA VAL A 131 -1.59 17.48 4.19
C VAL A 131 -2.06 17.95 5.56
N PRO A 132 -2.51 19.22 5.70
CA PRO A 132 -2.92 19.79 7.00
C PRO A 132 -4.05 19.00 7.67
N PRO A 133 -4.20 19.11 9.00
CA PRO A 133 -5.32 18.50 9.71
C PRO A 133 -6.66 18.97 9.14
N HIS A 134 -7.69 18.12 9.25
CA HIS A 134 -9.04 18.33 8.73
C HIS A 134 -9.20 18.43 7.20
N MET A 135 -8.12 18.32 6.41
CA MET A 135 -8.20 18.48 4.95
C MET A 135 -8.58 17.19 4.21
N ALA A 136 -8.00 16.06 4.58
CA ALA A 136 -8.26 14.77 3.92
C ALA A 136 -7.87 13.59 4.82
N VAL A 137 -8.46 12.43 4.54
CA VAL A 137 -7.99 11.14 5.05
C VAL A 137 -6.93 10.57 4.10
N ILE A 138 -5.86 9.97 4.64
CA ILE A 138 -4.70 9.47 3.88
C ILE A 138 -5.09 8.71 2.60
N HIS A 139 -5.97 7.71 2.72
CA HIS A 139 -6.33 6.87 1.58
C HIS A 139 -7.17 7.58 0.52
N GLN A 140 -7.92 8.62 0.89
CA GLN A 140 -8.64 9.43 -0.09
C GLN A 140 -7.65 10.33 -0.84
N PHE A 141 -6.75 10.98 -0.10
CA PHE A 141 -5.70 11.81 -0.70
C PHE A 141 -4.82 11.01 -1.68
N GLU A 142 -4.38 9.81 -1.28
CA GLU A 142 -3.58 8.95 -2.16
C GLU A 142 -4.33 8.60 -3.47
N ARG A 143 -5.63 8.30 -3.39
CA ARG A 143 -6.44 7.98 -4.58
C ARG A 143 -6.63 9.17 -5.52
N GLU A 144 -6.77 10.37 -4.98
CA GLU A 144 -7.11 11.56 -5.77
C GLU A 144 -5.88 12.31 -6.30
N MET A 145 -4.77 12.28 -5.55
CA MET A 145 -3.62 13.15 -5.78
C MET A 145 -2.32 12.41 -6.12
N MET A 146 -2.25 11.10 -5.84
CA MET A 146 -1.00 10.33 -5.94
C MET A 146 -1.06 9.15 -6.92
N ALA A 147 -2.26 8.87 -7.47
CA ALA A 147 -2.52 7.83 -8.48
C ALA A 147 -1.85 8.09 -9.82
#